data_AF-A0A950W4D3-F1
#
_entry.id   AF-A0A950W4D3-F1
#
_cell.length_a   1.000
_cell.length_b   1.000
_cell.length_c   1.000
_cell.angle_alpha   90.00
_cell.angle_beta   90.00
_cell.angle_gamma   90.00
#
_symmetry.space_group_name_H-M   'P 1'
#
loop_
_entity.id
_entity.type
_entity.pdbx_description
1 polymer ?
#
loop_
_entity_poly.entity_id
_entity_poly.type
_entity_poly.pdbx_seq_one_letter_code
_entity_poly.pdbx_strand_id
1 'polypeptide(L)'
;IGMIGAAAISHWSFPTVSSYAATVADNGNVVSSLNSTLPYLAVTLPSTTMLTMGWTIGIATDGNKTAAAQVNPTSGGHILFPGSGATVTSASLASANYELLVLQFDGSNFRVVDMTPATATLLGVSGSAPGINRWSFPAVTTYVASQSDSGNSLSSYNSSASSLNVTLPATTSISPGWMMGFATDNSKAMAIQVNGTAGGSILYPAGASGTAGSSVTLAAINYEFLALQFDGSNFRIVSITPRSASALGMLGHQITTGATPAVGSGSNDCGTSPSIGGNDSAGRITVGAANGGRCTITFVSPWPNPPVCSAFDETTGNLVRPTATSNSGVSLIGMLTPGDNVVYQCVGYQ
;
A
#
# COMPACT_ATOMS: atom_id res chain seq x y z
N ILE A 1 -18.53 -22.74 -3.22
CA ILE A 1 -17.34 -21.96 -2.82
C ILE A 1 -16.77 -21.35 -4.10
N GLY A 2 -17.12 -20.09 -4.38
CA GLY A 2 -16.56 -19.35 -5.52
C GLY A 2 -15.45 -18.45 -4.99
N MET A 3 -14.22 -18.70 -5.39
CA MET A 3 -13.11 -17.80 -5.09
C MET A 3 -13.14 -16.64 -6.08
N ILE A 4 -13.34 -15.43 -5.57
CA ILE A 4 -13.24 -14.19 -6.36
C ILE A 4 -11.78 -13.73 -6.26
N GLY A 5 -11.05 -13.77 -7.38
CA GLY A 5 -9.68 -13.23 -7.48
C GLY A 5 -8.74 -13.99 -8.42
N ALA A 6 -8.98 -15.28 -8.67
CA ALA A 6 -8.25 -16.07 -9.66
C ALA A 6 -9.13 -16.24 -10.92
N ALA A 7 -9.24 -15.19 -11.74
CA ALA A 7 -10.10 -15.18 -12.93
C ALA A 7 -9.73 -16.22 -14.03
N ALA A 8 -8.81 -17.15 -13.76
CA ALA A 8 -8.42 -18.21 -14.67
C ALA A 8 -8.77 -19.63 -14.18
N ILE A 9 -9.21 -19.84 -12.93
CA ILE A 9 -9.45 -21.19 -12.42
C ILE A 9 -10.95 -21.55 -12.51
N SER A 10 -11.33 -22.33 -13.53
CA SER A 10 -12.75 -22.61 -13.83
C SER A 10 -13.13 -24.08 -13.84
N HIS A 11 -12.17 -25.01 -13.84
CA HIS A 11 -12.47 -26.45 -13.99
C HIS A 11 -11.83 -27.29 -12.90
N TRP A 12 -12.59 -28.24 -12.36
CA TRP A 12 -12.11 -29.23 -11.40
C TRP A 12 -11.85 -30.56 -12.11
N SER A 13 -10.66 -31.12 -11.88
CA SER A 13 -10.21 -32.42 -12.37
C SER A 13 -10.03 -33.37 -11.18
N PHE A 14 -10.60 -34.57 -11.28
CA PHE A 14 -10.61 -35.57 -10.21
C PHE A 14 -9.95 -36.88 -10.68
N PRO A 15 -8.62 -36.89 -10.86
CA PRO A 15 -7.91 -38.05 -11.39
C PRO A 15 -8.06 -39.29 -10.49
N THR A 16 -8.26 -40.45 -11.10
CA THR A 16 -8.31 -41.77 -10.42
C THR A 16 -6.92 -42.39 -10.27
N VAL A 17 -5.90 -41.56 -10.04
CA VAL A 17 -4.49 -41.96 -9.89
C VAL A 17 -3.88 -41.30 -8.66
N SER A 18 -2.77 -41.83 -8.15
CA SER A 18 -2.00 -41.22 -7.05
C SER A 18 -0.81 -40.39 -7.50
N SER A 19 -0.48 -40.46 -8.78
CA SER A 19 0.51 -39.61 -9.45
C SER A 19 -0.11 -39.05 -10.72
N TYR A 20 -0.20 -37.73 -10.81
CA TYR A 20 -0.79 -37.00 -11.92
C TYR A 20 0.25 -36.09 -12.55
N ALA A 21 0.55 -36.29 -13.84
CA ALA A 21 1.44 -35.40 -14.59
C ALA A 21 0.59 -34.32 -15.26
N ALA A 22 0.66 -33.09 -14.74
CA ALA A 22 -0.01 -31.95 -15.32
C ALA A 22 0.59 -31.59 -16.68
N THR A 23 -0.23 -31.01 -17.54
CA THR A 23 0.10 -30.63 -18.91
C THR A 23 -0.25 -29.17 -19.19
N VAL A 24 0.09 -28.66 -20.37
CA VAL A 24 -0.33 -27.32 -20.81
C VAL A 24 -1.86 -27.16 -20.82
N ALA A 25 -2.61 -28.24 -21.04
CA ALA A 25 -4.07 -28.23 -21.06
C ALA A 25 -4.69 -28.03 -19.67
N ASP A 26 -3.90 -28.15 -18.61
CA ASP A 26 -4.34 -27.92 -17.24
C ASP A 26 -4.28 -26.46 -16.80
N ASN A 27 -4.04 -25.54 -17.75
CA ASN A 27 -4.08 -24.11 -17.48
C ASN A 27 -5.46 -23.71 -16.96
N GLY A 28 -5.53 -23.22 -15.72
CA GLY A 28 -6.79 -22.84 -15.08
C GLY A 28 -7.58 -24.01 -14.48
N ASN A 29 -6.98 -25.20 -14.38
CA ASN A 29 -7.62 -26.34 -13.71
C ASN A 29 -7.26 -26.38 -12.22
N VAL A 30 -8.15 -26.95 -11.40
CA VAL A 30 -7.85 -27.47 -10.05
C VAL A 30 -7.79 -28.98 -10.11
N VAL A 31 -6.67 -29.56 -9.71
CA VAL A 31 -6.52 -31.02 -9.59
C VAL A 31 -6.76 -31.42 -8.13
N SER A 32 -7.80 -32.23 -7.90
CA SER A 32 -8.21 -32.66 -6.56
C SER A 32 -7.83 -34.11 -6.27
N SER A 33 -7.40 -34.37 -5.04
CA SER A 33 -7.08 -35.71 -4.54
C SER A 33 -8.30 -36.61 -4.28
N LEU A 34 -9.53 -36.11 -4.40
CA LEU A 34 -10.78 -36.84 -4.07
C LEU A 34 -10.81 -38.29 -4.57
N ASN A 35 -10.50 -38.48 -5.86
CA ASN A 35 -10.57 -39.78 -6.54
C ASN A 35 -9.24 -40.55 -6.53
N SER A 36 -8.21 -40.05 -5.86
CA SER A 36 -6.92 -40.72 -5.83
C SER A 36 -7.02 -42.13 -5.24
N THR A 37 -6.29 -43.09 -5.83
CA THR A 37 -6.31 -44.49 -5.38
C THR A 37 -5.50 -44.73 -4.10
N LEU A 38 -4.67 -43.77 -3.69
CA LEU A 38 -3.89 -43.78 -2.46
C LEU A 38 -4.37 -42.67 -1.52
N PRO A 39 -3.94 -42.65 -0.24
CA PRO A 39 -4.25 -41.57 0.69
C PRO A 39 -3.60 -40.21 0.34
N TYR A 40 -2.98 -40.10 -0.84
CA TYR A 40 -2.33 -38.89 -1.33
C TYR A 40 -2.41 -38.78 -2.86
N LEU A 41 -2.33 -37.55 -3.37
CA LEU A 41 -2.10 -37.24 -4.78
C LEU A 41 -0.82 -36.44 -4.96
N ALA A 42 0.14 -36.96 -5.72
CA ALA A 42 1.31 -36.21 -6.17
C ALA A 42 1.04 -35.61 -7.57
N VAL A 43 1.16 -34.30 -7.71
CA VAL A 43 1.02 -33.58 -8.98
C VAL A 43 2.39 -33.15 -9.48
N THR A 44 2.85 -33.73 -10.59
CA THR A 44 4.07 -33.31 -11.28
C THR A 44 3.75 -32.18 -12.24
N LEU A 45 4.34 -31.01 -12.05
CA LEU A 45 4.16 -29.83 -12.89
C LEU A 45 4.83 -30.01 -14.27
N PRO A 46 4.35 -29.32 -15.31
CA PRO A 46 4.94 -29.40 -16.64
C PRO A 46 6.39 -28.90 -16.67
N SER A 47 7.14 -29.29 -17.71
CA SER A 47 8.42 -28.65 -18.04
C SER A 47 8.22 -27.15 -18.25
N THR A 48 9.09 -26.32 -17.67
CA THR A 48 9.01 -24.85 -17.81
C THR A 48 9.17 -24.40 -19.26
N THR A 49 9.87 -25.18 -20.08
CA THR A 49 10.06 -24.91 -21.52
C THR A 49 8.78 -25.10 -22.36
N MET A 50 7.73 -25.73 -21.80
CA MET A 50 6.45 -25.93 -22.48
C MET A 50 5.39 -24.91 -22.06
N LEU A 51 5.67 -24.08 -21.05
CA LEU A 51 4.70 -23.16 -20.46
C LEU A 51 4.88 -21.74 -20.97
N THR A 52 3.76 -21.05 -21.18
CA THR A 52 3.74 -19.59 -21.38
C THR A 52 3.60 -18.88 -20.04
N MET A 53 4.22 -17.71 -19.91
CA MET A 53 4.05 -16.86 -18.72
C MET A 53 2.56 -16.62 -18.45
N GLY A 54 2.16 -16.78 -17.20
CA GLY A 54 0.77 -16.65 -16.77
C GLY A 54 -0.02 -17.95 -16.73
N TRP A 55 0.54 -19.10 -17.15
CA TRP A 55 -0.07 -20.42 -16.95
C TRP A 55 -0.34 -20.67 -15.47
N THR A 56 -1.53 -21.18 -15.10
CA THR A 56 -1.95 -21.39 -13.71
C THR A 56 -2.47 -22.80 -13.46
N ILE A 57 -2.32 -23.29 -12.24
CA ILE A 57 -2.94 -24.54 -11.78
C ILE A 57 -3.25 -24.47 -10.28
N GLY A 58 -4.39 -25.01 -9.88
CA GLY A 58 -4.72 -25.29 -8.49
C GLY A 58 -4.44 -26.76 -8.14
N ILE A 59 -3.92 -27.02 -6.96
CA ILE A 59 -3.83 -28.34 -6.35
C ILE A 59 -4.71 -28.32 -5.10
N ALA A 60 -5.59 -29.32 -4.92
CA ALA A 60 -6.50 -29.37 -3.79
C ALA A 60 -6.50 -30.72 -3.06
N THR A 61 -6.62 -30.66 -1.74
CA THR A 61 -6.91 -31.83 -0.90
C THR A 61 -8.42 -32.09 -0.82
N ASP A 62 -8.84 -33.34 -0.78
CA ASP A 62 -10.26 -33.72 -0.68
C ASP A 62 -10.37 -35.20 -0.25
N GLY A 63 -11.53 -35.63 0.25
CA GLY A 63 -11.79 -37.02 0.64
C GLY A 63 -10.88 -37.56 1.74
N ASN A 64 -10.40 -36.69 2.64
CA ASN A 64 -9.40 -36.93 3.69
C ASN A 64 -8.04 -37.40 3.15
N LYS A 65 -7.67 -36.99 1.94
CA LYS A 65 -6.40 -37.32 1.28
C LYS A 65 -5.52 -36.09 1.19
N THR A 66 -4.21 -36.29 1.24
CA THR A 66 -3.25 -35.20 1.06
C THR A 66 -2.95 -34.95 -0.42
N ALA A 67 -2.37 -33.80 -0.73
CA ALA A 67 -1.92 -33.47 -2.06
C ALA A 67 -0.60 -32.71 -1.98
N ALA A 68 0.23 -32.86 -3.01
CA ALA A 68 1.46 -32.10 -3.15
C ALA A 68 1.71 -31.76 -4.62
N ALA A 69 2.33 -30.61 -4.86
CA ALA A 69 2.89 -30.24 -6.15
C ALA A 69 4.39 -30.51 -6.15
N GLN A 70 4.92 -31.03 -7.26
CA GLN A 70 6.35 -31.23 -7.48
C GLN A 70 6.73 -30.70 -8.86
N VAL A 71 7.84 -29.97 -8.96
CA VAL A 71 8.36 -29.53 -10.26
C VAL A 71 8.86 -30.72 -11.07
N ASN A 72 8.85 -30.61 -12.40
CA ASN A 72 9.45 -31.62 -13.26
C ASN A 72 10.95 -31.82 -12.91
N PRO A 73 11.44 -33.04 -12.68
CA PRO A 73 12.83 -33.24 -12.25
C PRO A 73 13.88 -32.98 -13.34
N THR A 74 13.49 -32.98 -14.61
CA THR A 74 14.42 -32.85 -15.75
C THR A 74 14.57 -31.40 -16.20
N SER A 75 13.51 -30.61 -16.10
CA SER A 75 13.44 -29.23 -16.61
C SER A 75 12.44 -28.36 -15.83
N GLY A 76 12.09 -28.76 -14.61
CA GLY A 76 11.28 -27.95 -13.72
C GLY A 76 12.12 -26.83 -13.14
N GLY A 77 11.54 -25.63 -13.08
CA GLY A 77 12.08 -24.54 -12.28
C GLY A 77 11.88 -24.83 -10.79
N HIS A 78 11.62 -23.79 -10.02
CA HIS A 78 11.30 -23.93 -8.60
C HIS A 78 9.87 -23.50 -8.30
N ILE A 79 9.35 -23.93 -7.15
CA ILE A 79 8.19 -23.31 -6.51
C ILE A 79 8.71 -22.18 -5.62
N LEU A 80 8.24 -20.97 -5.88
CA LEU A 80 8.62 -19.75 -5.17
C LEU A 80 7.49 -19.35 -4.22
N PHE A 81 7.80 -19.29 -2.92
CA PHE A 81 6.85 -18.80 -1.93
C PHE A 81 6.92 -17.27 -1.81
N PRO A 82 5.77 -16.58 -1.71
CA PRO A 82 5.73 -15.13 -1.55
C PRO A 82 6.58 -14.66 -0.36
N GLY A 83 7.38 -13.61 -0.57
CA GLY A 83 8.14 -12.92 0.49
C GLY A 83 9.34 -13.67 1.09
N SER A 84 9.50 -14.98 0.83
CA SER A 84 10.56 -15.77 1.48
C SER A 84 11.89 -15.82 0.70
N GLY A 85 11.84 -15.63 -0.63
CA GLY A 85 12.96 -15.95 -1.53
C GLY A 85 13.35 -17.44 -1.55
N ALA A 86 12.71 -18.27 -0.73
CA ALA A 86 12.96 -19.70 -0.66
C ALA A 86 12.40 -20.38 -1.91
N THR A 87 13.24 -21.23 -2.50
CA THR A 87 12.91 -22.05 -3.65
C THR A 87 12.83 -23.50 -3.20
N VAL A 88 11.74 -24.18 -3.56
CA VAL A 88 11.59 -25.62 -3.31
C VAL A 88 11.26 -26.35 -4.60
N THR A 89 11.52 -27.65 -4.65
CA THR A 89 11.13 -28.50 -5.77
C THR A 89 9.79 -29.20 -5.52
N SER A 90 9.26 -29.12 -4.30
CA SER A 90 7.93 -29.64 -3.96
C SER A 90 7.26 -28.82 -2.85
N ALA A 91 5.93 -28.77 -2.87
CA ALA A 91 5.09 -28.12 -1.86
C ALA A 91 3.93 -29.05 -1.49
N SER A 92 3.85 -29.45 -0.22
CA SER A 92 2.76 -30.27 0.30
C SER A 92 1.68 -29.40 0.92
N LEU A 93 0.42 -29.77 0.72
CA LEU A 93 -0.73 -29.10 1.32
C LEU A 93 -1.01 -29.67 2.71
N ALA A 94 -1.70 -28.89 3.55
CA ALA A 94 -2.12 -29.36 4.87
C ALA A 94 -3.09 -30.55 4.78
N SER A 95 -3.07 -31.42 5.79
CA SER A 95 -3.94 -32.60 5.86
C SER A 95 -5.34 -32.22 6.36
N ALA A 96 -6.11 -31.53 5.53
CA ALA A 96 -7.54 -31.24 5.74
C ALA A 96 -8.27 -31.35 4.39
N ASN A 97 -9.61 -31.36 4.39
CA ASN A 97 -10.37 -31.29 3.13
C ASN A 97 -10.43 -29.85 2.63
N TYR A 98 -10.36 -29.68 1.32
CA TYR A 98 -10.44 -28.39 0.62
C TYR A 98 -9.28 -27.43 0.94
N GLU A 99 -8.11 -27.95 1.31
CA GLU A 99 -6.90 -27.14 1.25
C GLU A 99 -6.53 -26.91 -0.21
N LEU A 100 -6.00 -25.72 -0.51
CA LEU A 100 -5.69 -25.29 -1.86
C LEU A 100 -4.28 -24.70 -1.92
N LEU A 101 -3.59 -24.96 -3.02
CA LEU A 101 -2.37 -24.29 -3.44
C LEU A 101 -2.54 -23.89 -4.91
N VAL A 102 -2.40 -22.61 -5.23
CA VAL A 102 -2.44 -22.12 -6.62
C VAL A 102 -1.06 -21.65 -7.04
N LEU A 103 -0.61 -22.20 -8.15
CA LEU A 103 0.67 -21.88 -8.77
C LEU A 103 0.45 -21.11 -10.07
N GLN A 104 1.30 -20.12 -10.33
CA GLN A 104 1.38 -19.41 -11.61
C GLN A 104 2.81 -19.47 -12.15
N PHE A 105 2.97 -19.83 -13.42
CA PHE A 105 4.27 -19.79 -14.09
C PHE A 105 4.65 -18.35 -14.46
N ASP A 106 5.84 -17.90 -14.05
CA ASP A 106 6.31 -16.52 -14.25
C ASP A 106 7.26 -16.34 -15.44
N GLY A 107 7.44 -17.38 -16.26
CA GLY A 107 8.42 -17.43 -17.35
C GLY A 107 9.70 -18.19 -16.99
N SER A 108 9.93 -18.53 -15.73
CA SER A 108 11.07 -19.37 -15.30
C SER A 108 10.73 -20.35 -14.17
N ASN A 109 9.86 -19.95 -13.24
CA ASN A 109 9.50 -20.68 -12.04
C ASN A 109 7.98 -20.66 -11.81
N PHE A 110 7.51 -21.43 -10.83
CA PHE A 110 6.12 -21.46 -10.39
C PHE A 110 5.98 -20.63 -9.11
N ARG A 111 5.27 -19.51 -9.16
CA ARG A 111 4.97 -18.69 -7.98
C ARG A 111 3.73 -19.19 -7.30
N VAL A 112 3.75 -19.30 -5.98
CA VAL A 112 2.50 -19.47 -5.25
C VAL A 112 1.74 -18.15 -5.26
N VAL A 113 0.55 -18.15 -5.84
CA VAL A 113 -0.32 -16.95 -5.95
C VAL A 113 -1.58 -17.05 -5.10
N ASP A 114 -1.88 -18.25 -4.58
CA ASP A 114 -2.91 -18.50 -3.59
C ASP A 114 -2.54 -19.73 -2.76
N MET A 115 -2.98 -19.76 -1.51
CA MET A 115 -3.03 -20.97 -0.70
C MET A 115 -3.99 -20.80 0.47
N THR A 116 -4.57 -21.89 0.94
CA THR A 116 -5.39 -21.87 2.15
C THR A 116 -4.55 -21.63 3.41
N PRO A 117 -5.13 -21.06 4.49
CA PRO A 117 -4.38 -20.70 5.70
C PRO A 117 -3.66 -21.86 6.39
N ALA A 118 -4.24 -23.07 6.43
CA ALA A 118 -3.58 -24.20 7.06
C ALA A 118 -2.38 -24.68 6.22
N THR A 119 -2.52 -24.71 4.90
CA THR A 119 -1.39 -24.94 3.97
C THR A 119 -0.32 -23.87 4.10
N ALA A 120 -0.68 -22.60 4.23
CA ALA A 120 0.27 -21.52 4.51
C ALA A 120 1.04 -21.74 5.82
N THR A 121 0.34 -22.24 6.83
CA THR A 121 0.93 -22.57 8.13
C THR A 121 1.90 -23.74 8.03
N LEU A 122 1.51 -24.82 7.35
CA LEU A 122 2.36 -25.97 7.11
C LEU A 122 3.65 -25.58 6.37
N LEU A 123 3.54 -24.71 5.37
CA LEU A 123 4.66 -24.28 4.54
C LEU A 123 5.54 -23.21 5.20
N GLY A 124 5.25 -22.82 6.45
CA GLY A 124 6.04 -21.81 7.17
C GLY A 124 5.92 -20.40 6.58
N VAL A 125 4.87 -20.14 5.81
CA VAL A 125 4.56 -18.83 5.22
C VAL A 125 3.40 -18.13 5.93
N SER A 126 2.79 -18.77 6.94
CA SER A 126 1.85 -18.11 7.86
C SER A 126 2.60 -17.15 8.79
N GLY A 127 2.34 -15.85 8.68
CA GLY A 127 2.82 -14.87 9.65
C GLY A 127 4.32 -14.52 9.55
N SER A 128 5.01 -14.92 8.49
CA SER A 128 6.47 -14.73 8.33
C SER A 128 6.85 -14.22 6.93
N ALA A 129 6.39 -13.04 6.59
CA ALA A 129 7.13 -12.13 5.71
C ALA A 129 6.77 -10.69 6.09
N PRO A 130 7.74 -9.79 6.33
CA PRO A 130 7.46 -8.36 6.47
C PRO A 130 7.12 -7.84 5.08
N GLY A 131 5.94 -8.15 4.58
CA GLY A 131 5.64 -7.96 3.19
C GLY A 131 4.19 -8.29 2.92
N ILE A 132 3.49 -7.30 2.40
CA ILE A 132 2.20 -7.49 1.79
C ILE A 132 2.47 -8.09 0.41
N ASN A 133 2.06 -9.33 0.23
CA ASN A 133 2.54 -10.18 -0.87
C ASN A 133 1.50 -10.45 -1.94
N ARG A 134 0.25 -10.03 -1.73
CA ARG A 134 -0.87 -10.33 -2.62
C ARG A 134 -1.79 -9.12 -2.77
N TRP A 135 -1.96 -8.64 -3.99
CA TRP A 135 -2.89 -7.55 -4.28
C TRP A 135 -4.30 -8.10 -4.58
N SER A 136 -5.30 -7.48 -3.99
CA SER A 136 -6.73 -7.75 -4.20
C SER A 136 -7.43 -6.46 -4.64
N PHE A 137 -8.26 -6.57 -5.68
CA PHE A 137 -8.95 -5.45 -6.33
C PHE A 137 -10.45 -5.73 -6.38
N PRO A 138 -11.15 -5.70 -5.23
CA PRO A 138 -12.54 -6.13 -5.19
C PRO A 138 -13.47 -5.11 -5.88
N ALA A 139 -14.43 -5.61 -6.65
CA ALA A 139 -15.44 -4.79 -7.33
C ALA A 139 -16.66 -4.53 -6.42
N VAL A 140 -16.42 -4.03 -5.20
CA VAL A 140 -17.42 -3.82 -4.15
C VAL A 140 -17.29 -2.43 -3.54
N THR A 141 -18.32 -1.95 -2.86
CA THR A 141 -18.27 -0.68 -2.09
C THR A 141 -17.86 -0.89 -0.64
N THR A 142 -18.06 -2.10 -0.12
CA THR A 142 -17.70 -2.49 1.24
C THR A 142 -16.95 -3.82 1.23
N TYR A 143 -15.94 -3.94 2.07
CA TYR A 143 -15.14 -5.15 2.22
C TYR A 143 -14.98 -5.48 3.71
N VAL A 144 -15.23 -6.72 4.10
CA VAL A 144 -15.03 -7.17 5.48
C VAL A 144 -13.80 -8.07 5.49
N ALA A 145 -12.72 -7.58 6.10
CA ALA A 145 -11.49 -8.33 6.23
C ALA A 145 -11.60 -9.41 7.30
N SER A 146 -10.80 -10.47 7.13
CA SER A 146 -10.83 -11.70 7.90
C SER A 146 -9.41 -12.22 8.17
N GLN A 147 -9.28 -13.30 8.94
CA GLN A 147 -7.98 -13.94 9.18
C GLN A 147 -7.28 -14.38 7.88
N SER A 148 -8.03 -14.80 6.86
CA SER A 148 -7.45 -15.22 5.57
C SER A 148 -6.87 -14.06 4.76
N ASP A 149 -7.17 -12.81 5.13
CA ASP A 149 -6.63 -11.63 4.46
C ASP A 149 -5.26 -11.21 4.99
N SER A 150 -4.74 -11.93 5.98
CA SER A 150 -3.39 -11.68 6.50
C SER A 150 -2.35 -11.81 5.38
N GLY A 151 -1.57 -10.74 5.16
CA GLY A 151 -0.56 -10.65 4.12
C GLY A 151 -1.06 -10.08 2.79
N ASN A 152 -2.36 -9.74 2.66
CA ASN A 152 -2.93 -9.13 1.46
C ASN A 152 -2.80 -7.60 1.48
N SER A 153 -2.83 -7.00 0.28
CA SER A 153 -3.01 -5.58 -0.02
C SER A 153 -4.35 -5.43 -0.71
N LEU A 154 -5.23 -4.58 -0.19
CA LEU A 154 -6.48 -4.23 -0.84
C LEU A 154 -6.33 -2.90 -1.58
N SER A 155 -6.80 -2.83 -2.81
CA SER A 155 -6.86 -1.59 -3.59
C SER A 155 -8.29 -1.18 -3.88
N SER A 156 -8.59 0.12 -3.80
CA SER A 156 -9.89 0.69 -4.18
C SER A 156 -10.13 0.74 -5.69
N TYR A 157 -9.15 0.37 -6.53
CA TYR A 157 -9.17 0.53 -7.99
C TYR A 157 -10.50 0.10 -8.65
N ASN A 158 -10.98 -1.11 -8.32
CA ASN A 158 -12.18 -1.72 -8.89
C ASN A 158 -13.47 -1.40 -8.13
N SER A 159 -13.42 -0.66 -7.01
CA SER A 159 -14.62 -0.35 -6.22
C SER A 159 -15.66 0.37 -7.08
N SER A 160 -16.93 0.00 -6.98
CA SER A 160 -18.00 0.65 -7.76
C SER A 160 -18.41 2.02 -7.21
N ALA A 161 -17.93 2.40 -6.01
CA ALA A 161 -18.14 3.70 -5.41
C ALA A 161 -16.90 4.59 -5.49
N SER A 162 -17.04 5.86 -5.10
CA SER A 162 -15.93 6.80 -4.94
C SER A 162 -15.03 6.47 -3.74
N SER A 163 -15.43 5.52 -2.88
CA SER A 163 -14.66 5.04 -1.74
C SER A 163 -14.88 3.54 -1.54
N LEU A 164 -13.81 2.82 -1.20
CA LEU A 164 -13.90 1.46 -0.66
C LEU A 164 -13.86 1.52 0.87
N ASN A 165 -14.94 1.08 1.51
CA ASN A 165 -15.04 1.02 2.97
C ASN A 165 -14.68 -0.37 3.47
N VAL A 166 -13.63 -0.48 4.27
CA VAL A 166 -13.09 -1.73 4.79
C VAL A 166 -13.40 -1.86 6.27
N THR A 167 -14.04 -2.95 6.69
CA THR A 167 -14.21 -3.29 8.11
C THR A 167 -13.17 -4.33 8.49
N LEU A 168 -12.33 -4.02 9.47
CA LEU A 168 -11.33 -4.94 10.01
C LEU A 168 -12.00 -6.10 10.78
N PRO A 169 -11.35 -7.27 10.85
CA PRO A 169 -11.88 -8.41 11.56
C PRO A 169 -12.06 -8.15 13.07
N ALA A 170 -12.90 -8.95 13.71
CA ALA A 170 -12.99 -8.97 15.17
C ALA A 170 -11.65 -9.42 15.77
N THR A 171 -11.22 -8.77 16.85
CA THR A 171 -9.92 -9.06 17.49
C THR A 171 -9.83 -10.47 18.04
N THR A 172 -10.96 -11.09 18.39
CA THR A 172 -11.06 -12.49 18.81
C THR A 172 -11.00 -13.49 17.67
N SER A 173 -11.06 -13.05 16.41
CA SER A 173 -11.01 -13.92 15.22
C SER A 173 -9.66 -13.95 14.52
N ILE A 174 -8.67 -13.22 15.04
CA ILE A 174 -7.35 -13.08 14.42
C ILE A 174 -6.23 -13.28 15.43
N SER A 175 -5.08 -13.76 14.96
CA SER A 175 -3.89 -13.95 15.80
C SER A 175 -3.02 -12.69 15.84
N PRO A 176 -2.31 -12.41 16.96
CA PRO A 176 -1.27 -11.39 16.98
C PRO A 176 -0.29 -11.58 15.81
N GLY A 177 0.05 -10.49 15.14
CA GLY A 177 0.88 -10.52 13.94
C GLY A 177 0.10 -10.56 12.61
N TRP A 178 -1.23 -10.68 12.63
CA TRP A 178 -2.05 -10.44 11.44
C TRP A 178 -1.72 -9.08 10.81
N MET A 179 -1.53 -9.02 9.50
CA MET A 179 -1.19 -7.77 8.79
C MET A 179 -1.95 -7.63 7.49
N MET A 180 -2.30 -6.40 7.11
CA MET A 180 -2.95 -6.13 5.82
C MET A 180 -2.58 -4.74 5.31
N GLY A 181 -2.42 -4.64 4.00
CA GLY A 181 -2.21 -3.41 3.24
C GLY A 181 -3.50 -2.85 2.67
N PHE A 182 -3.53 -1.54 2.51
CA PHE A 182 -4.66 -0.75 2.09
C PHE A 182 -4.13 0.34 1.15
N ALA A 183 -4.66 0.42 -0.07
CA ALA A 183 -4.22 1.42 -1.04
C ALA A 183 -5.38 2.12 -1.74
N THR A 184 -5.25 3.43 -1.91
CA THR A 184 -6.12 4.19 -2.81
C THR A 184 -5.63 4.06 -4.24
N ASP A 185 -6.57 4.01 -5.17
CA ASP A 185 -6.29 3.91 -6.60
C ASP A 185 -7.51 4.36 -7.42
N ASN A 186 -7.28 4.71 -8.69
CA ASN A 186 -8.29 5.16 -9.64
C ASN A 186 -9.18 6.33 -9.14
N SER A 187 -8.56 7.27 -8.43
CA SER A 187 -9.13 8.44 -7.77
C SER A 187 -10.22 8.11 -6.76
N LYS A 188 -10.21 6.89 -6.22
CA LYS A 188 -11.16 6.42 -5.20
C LYS A 188 -10.50 6.46 -3.84
N ALA A 189 -11.24 6.93 -2.86
CA ALA A 189 -10.80 6.95 -1.47
C ALA A 189 -10.82 5.54 -0.85
N MET A 190 -10.20 5.42 0.32
CA MET A 190 -10.23 4.22 1.13
C MET A 190 -10.43 4.59 2.59
N ALA A 191 -11.49 4.05 3.19
CA ALA A 191 -11.78 4.19 4.62
C ALA A 191 -11.70 2.82 5.27
N ILE A 192 -10.93 2.70 6.34
CA ILE A 192 -10.75 1.47 7.10
C ILE A 192 -11.31 1.71 8.49
N GLN A 193 -12.18 0.84 8.98
CA GLN A 193 -12.79 0.93 10.30
C GLN A 193 -12.63 -0.38 11.07
N VAL A 194 -12.52 -0.30 12.39
CA VAL A 194 -12.56 -1.49 13.24
C VAL A 194 -13.97 -2.10 13.23
N ASN A 195 -14.09 -3.37 13.57
CA ASN A 195 -15.39 -3.99 13.80
C ASN A 195 -16.12 -3.28 14.96
N GLY A 196 -17.33 -2.77 14.74
CA GLY A 196 -18.04 -1.98 15.76
C GLY A 196 -18.46 -2.74 17.02
N THR A 197 -18.49 -4.08 16.99
CA THR A 197 -18.96 -4.92 18.11
C THR A 197 -17.81 -5.59 18.87
N ALA A 198 -16.72 -5.93 18.17
CA ALA A 198 -15.57 -6.66 18.74
C ALA A 198 -14.21 -6.19 18.19
N GLY A 199 -14.16 -4.98 17.66
CA GLY A 199 -12.95 -4.33 17.19
C GLY A 199 -12.17 -3.73 18.34
N GLY A 200 -10.85 -3.85 18.29
CA GLY A 200 -9.95 -3.04 19.11
C GLY A 200 -9.93 -1.60 18.59
N SER A 201 -8.80 -0.92 18.73
CA SER A 201 -8.57 0.40 18.13
C SER A 201 -7.51 0.36 17.05
N ILE A 202 -7.47 1.38 16.20
CA ILE A 202 -6.34 1.68 15.32
C ILE A 202 -5.40 2.64 16.07
N LEU A 203 -4.19 2.19 16.34
CA LEU A 203 -3.15 2.95 17.04
C LEU A 203 -2.31 3.73 16.03
N TYR A 204 -2.21 5.04 16.26
CA TYR A 204 -1.39 5.95 15.49
C TYR A 204 0.01 6.04 16.14
N PRO A 205 1.10 5.92 15.36
CA PRO A 205 2.46 6.16 15.82
C PRO A 205 2.58 7.47 16.61
N ALA A 206 3.32 7.43 17.72
CA ALA A 206 3.47 8.54 18.65
C ALA A 206 3.95 9.82 17.93
N GLY A 207 3.04 10.79 17.83
CA GLY A 207 3.15 12.04 17.08
C GLY A 207 1.78 12.74 17.04
N ALA A 208 0.72 11.93 16.95
CA ALA A 208 -0.65 12.32 17.28
C ALA A 208 -1.00 11.75 18.68
N SER A 209 -0.73 12.50 19.76
CA SER A 209 -1.29 12.36 21.13
C SER A 209 -1.71 10.97 21.67
N GLY A 210 -1.04 9.85 21.36
CA GLY A 210 -1.44 8.51 21.80
C GLY A 210 -2.87 8.12 21.39
N THR A 211 -3.41 8.73 20.33
CA THR A 211 -4.80 8.57 19.96
C THR A 211 -5.04 7.19 19.36
N ALA A 212 -6.03 6.50 19.91
CA ALA A 212 -6.66 5.33 19.30
C ALA A 212 -7.89 5.84 18.52
N GLY A 213 -8.04 5.39 17.28
CA GLY A 213 -9.22 5.68 16.46
C GLY A 213 -10.04 4.42 16.17
N SER A 214 -11.33 4.57 15.93
CA SER A 214 -12.18 3.49 15.40
C SER A 214 -12.09 3.36 13.88
N SER A 215 -11.50 4.35 13.19
CA SER A 215 -11.35 4.36 11.74
C SER A 215 -10.20 5.24 11.28
N VAL A 216 -9.69 4.96 10.09
CA VAL A 216 -8.68 5.74 9.37
C VAL A 216 -9.10 5.89 7.91
N THR A 217 -8.93 7.09 7.35
CA THR A 217 -9.21 7.37 5.94
C THR A 217 -7.93 7.85 5.28
N LEU A 218 -7.55 7.21 4.18
CA LEU A 218 -6.38 7.61 3.40
C LEU A 218 -6.68 8.88 2.60
N ALA A 219 -5.64 9.65 2.28
CA ALA A 219 -5.80 10.83 1.44
C ALA A 219 -6.39 10.43 0.07
N ALA A 220 -7.39 11.18 -0.41
CA ALA A 220 -8.15 10.86 -1.62
C ALA A 220 -7.38 11.20 -2.92
N ILE A 221 -6.20 10.61 -3.12
CA ILE A 221 -5.42 10.64 -4.35
C ILE A 221 -4.97 9.22 -4.73
N ASN A 222 -4.42 9.03 -5.93
CA ASN A 222 -3.91 7.71 -6.34
C ASN A 222 -2.65 7.31 -5.55
N TYR A 223 -2.54 6.02 -5.26
CA TYR A 223 -1.35 5.37 -4.70
C TYR A 223 -0.97 5.81 -3.29
N GLU A 224 -1.93 6.24 -2.47
CA GLU A 224 -1.72 6.29 -1.03
C GLU A 224 -1.79 4.90 -0.46
N PHE A 225 -1.02 4.65 0.60
CA PHE A 225 -0.88 3.33 1.16
C PHE A 225 -0.82 3.38 2.68
N LEU A 226 -1.42 2.36 3.31
CA LEU A 226 -1.38 2.10 4.74
C LEU A 226 -1.24 0.60 4.95
N ALA A 227 -0.42 0.20 5.92
CA ALA A 227 -0.38 -1.16 6.43
C ALA A 227 -0.72 -1.16 7.93
N LEU A 228 -1.61 -2.08 8.31
CA LEU A 228 -1.98 -2.33 9.70
C LEU A 228 -1.44 -3.68 10.16
N GLN A 229 -1.07 -3.77 11.43
CA GLN A 229 -0.72 -5.01 12.10
C GLN A 229 -1.53 -5.17 13.39
N PHE A 230 -2.11 -6.33 13.65
CA PHE A 230 -2.72 -6.64 14.92
C PHE A 230 -1.64 -7.00 15.96
N ASP A 231 -1.64 -6.33 17.10
CA ASP A 231 -0.65 -6.53 18.17
C ASP A 231 -1.07 -7.54 19.26
N GLY A 232 -2.27 -8.10 19.12
CA GLY A 232 -2.91 -8.97 20.11
C GLY A 232 -4.05 -8.29 20.88
N SER A 233 -4.18 -6.97 20.80
CA SER A 233 -5.30 -6.20 21.34
C SER A 233 -5.84 -5.17 20.36
N ASN A 234 -4.98 -4.48 19.61
CA ASN A 234 -5.30 -3.37 18.73
C ASN A 234 -4.58 -3.51 17.37
N PHE A 235 -4.96 -2.69 16.41
CA PHE A 235 -4.31 -2.59 15.11
C PHE A 235 -3.35 -1.40 15.11
N ARG A 236 -2.04 -1.62 14.95
CA ARG A 236 -1.06 -0.55 14.81
C ARG A 236 -0.78 -0.23 13.36
N ILE A 237 -0.65 1.06 13.03
CA ILE A 237 -0.11 1.50 11.74
C ILE A 237 1.39 1.17 11.71
N VAL A 238 1.81 0.29 10.80
CA VAL A 238 3.23 -0.10 10.64
C VAL A 238 3.89 0.54 9.42
N SER A 239 3.10 1.02 8.47
CA SER A 239 3.56 1.79 7.31
C SER A 239 2.43 2.67 6.82
N ILE A 240 2.76 3.89 6.37
CA ILE A 240 1.80 4.82 5.77
C ILE A 240 2.52 5.80 4.85
N THR A 241 1.90 6.19 3.74
CA THR A 241 2.42 7.22 2.84
C THR A 241 2.43 8.61 3.49
N PRO A 242 3.40 9.49 3.17
CA PRO A 242 3.55 10.79 3.83
C PRO A 242 2.31 11.68 3.79
N ARG A 243 1.57 11.68 2.68
CA ARG A 243 0.38 12.54 2.53
C ARG A 243 -0.76 12.05 3.41
N SER A 244 -1.03 10.74 3.44
CA SER A 244 -1.99 10.15 4.38
C SER A 244 -1.57 10.36 5.84
N ALA A 245 -0.28 10.20 6.16
CA ALA A 245 0.24 10.51 7.49
C ALA A 245 0.01 11.98 7.89
N SER A 246 0.24 12.91 6.96
CA SER A 246 -0.04 14.34 7.16
C SER A 246 -1.52 14.62 7.35
N ALA A 247 -2.40 14.01 6.54
CA ALA A 247 -3.85 14.18 6.65
C ALA A 247 -4.40 13.67 7.98
N LEU A 248 -3.73 12.68 8.58
CA LEU A 248 -4.05 12.11 9.88
C LEU A 248 -3.36 12.82 11.06
N GLY A 249 -2.59 13.89 10.80
CA GLY A 249 -1.86 14.62 11.83
C GLY A 249 -0.77 13.79 12.52
N MET A 250 -0.29 12.72 11.89
CA MET A 250 0.74 11.83 12.46
C MET A 250 2.13 12.46 12.45
N LEU A 251 2.34 13.47 11.60
CA LEU A 251 3.58 14.23 11.56
C LEU A 251 3.53 15.27 12.69
N GLY A 252 4.29 15.03 13.77
CA GLY A 252 4.36 15.94 14.92
C GLY A 252 4.84 17.36 14.58
N HIS A 253 5.40 17.55 13.38
CA HIS A 253 5.64 18.84 12.75
C HIS A 253 5.00 18.86 11.36
N GLN A 254 4.40 19.98 10.97
CA GLN A 254 3.90 20.17 9.61
C GLN A 254 5.11 20.29 8.66
N ILE A 255 5.48 19.17 8.04
CA ILE A 255 6.47 19.15 6.97
C ILE A 255 5.72 19.33 5.66
N THR A 256 5.84 20.51 5.08
CA THR A 256 5.35 20.73 3.72
C THR A 256 6.39 20.20 2.74
N THR A 257 5.91 19.53 1.68
CA THR A 257 6.75 19.07 0.55
C THR A 257 6.18 19.66 -0.73
N GLY A 258 7.02 19.98 -1.70
CA GLY A 258 6.56 20.55 -2.97
C GLY A 258 7.70 21.15 -3.76
N ALA A 259 7.36 21.72 -4.91
CA ALA A 259 8.32 22.44 -5.72
C ALA A 259 8.75 23.74 -5.01
N THR A 260 10.02 24.12 -5.20
CA THR A 260 10.56 25.36 -4.68
C THR A 260 10.01 26.55 -5.48
N PRO A 261 9.35 27.53 -4.86
CA PRO A 261 8.88 28.73 -5.54
C PRO A 261 10.05 29.60 -6.01
N ALA A 262 9.76 30.54 -6.90
CA ALA A 262 10.72 31.56 -7.30
C ALA A 262 10.60 32.80 -6.40
N VAL A 263 11.71 33.50 -6.18
CA VAL A 263 11.72 34.83 -5.56
C VAL A 263 12.17 35.87 -6.59
N GLY A 264 11.45 36.98 -6.67
CA GLY A 264 11.76 38.09 -7.56
C GLY A 264 13.09 38.74 -7.22
N SER A 265 13.82 39.17 -8.24
CA SER A 265 15.13 39.82 -8.10
C SER A 265 15.13 41.21 -8.74
N GLY A 266 16.09 42.04 -8.32
CA GLY A 266 16.25 43.42 -8.76
C GLY A 266 16.11 44.42 -7.63
N SER A 267 16.53 45.66 -7.89
CA SER A 267 16.64 46.68 -6.84
C SER A 267 15.31 47.18 -6.28
N ASN A 268 14.21 46.89 -6.98
CA ASN A 268 12.85 47.25 -6.58
C ASN A 268 12.08 46.06 -5.98
N ASP A 269 12.75 44.91 -5.81
CA ASP A 269 12.21 43.69 -5.21
C ASP A 269 13.26 43.13 -4.22
N CYS A 270 13.50 41.83 -4.19
CA CYS A 270 14.29 41.17 -3.15
C CYS A 270 15.81 41.37 -3.29
N GLY A 271 16.24 42.39 -4.03
CA GLY A 271 17.65 42.73 -4.25
C GLY A 271 18.31 41.94 -5.38
N THR A 272 19.61 42.13 -5.56
CA THR A 272 20.45 41.39 -6.50
C THR A 272 20.91 40.08 -5.87
N SER A 273 20.70 38.97 -6.59
CA SER A 273 21.04 37.61 -6.15
C SER A 273 20.32 37.11 -4.87
N PRO A 274 19.00 37.31 -4.71
CA PRO A 274 18.26 36.68 -3.62
C PRO A 274 18.23 35.16 -3.81
N SER A 275 17.96 34.44 -2.71
CA SER A 275 17.72 33.00 -2.76
C SER A 275 16.48 32.64 -1.97
N ILE A 276 15.88 31.49 -2.32
CA ILE A 276 14.70 30.95 -1.64
C ILE A 276 14.86 29.43 -1.51
N GLY A 277 14.64 28.92 -0.31
CA GLY A 277 14.54 27.49 -0.02
C GLY A 277 13.18 27.16 0.59
N GLY A 278 12.71 25.92 0.40
CA GLY A 278 11.40 25.47 0.87
C GLY A 278 10.47 25.11 -0.29
N ASN A 279 9.17 25.30 -0.11
CA ASN A 279 8.13 25.01 -1.10
C ASN A 279 7.00 26.06 -1.03
N ASP A 280 5.99 25.93 -1.89
CA ASP A 280 4.87 26.88 -1.99
C ASP A 280 4.11 27.17 -0.68
N SER A 281 4.23 26.33 0.35
CA SER A 281 3.53 26.51 1.65
C SER A 281 4.43 27.04 2.77
N ALA A 282 5.75 26.83 2.70
CA ALA A 282 6.68 27.35 3.70
C ALA A 282 8.10 27.42 3.13
N GLY A 283 8.83 28.47 3.48
CA GLY A 283 10.20 28.63 3.04
C GLY A 283 10.95 29.76 3.73
N ARG A 284 12.22 29.89 3.36
CA ARG A 284 13.14 30.94 3.83
C ARG A 284 13.74 31.64 2.63
N ILE A 285 13.70 32.96 2.65
CA ILE A 285 14.27 33.85 1.64
C ILE A 285 15.50 34.51 2.24
N THR A 286 16.60 34.54 1.50
CA THR A 286 17.73 35.42 1.82
C THR A 286 17.68 36.63 0.90
N VAL A 287 17.57 37.82 1.49
CA VAL A 287 17.46 39.10 0.78
C VAL A 287 18.79 39.46 0.13
N GLY A 288 18.75 39.76 -1.17
CA GLY A 288 19.90 40.20 -1.95
C GLY A 288 20.33 41.64 -1.65
N ALA A 289 21.46 42.04 -2.23
CA ALA A 289 21.94 43.43 -2.09
C ALA A 289 21.02 44.44 -2.81
N ALA A 290 21.06 45.70 -2.37
CA ALA A 290 20.27 46.79 -2.97
C ALA A 290 18.77 46.49 -3.10
N ASN A 291 18.14 45.92 -2.07
CA ASN A 291 16.72 45.56 -2.10
C ASN A 291 15.79 46.79 -1.97
N GLY A 292 14.55 46.65 -2.46
CA GLY A 292 13.55 47.71 -2.46
C GLY A 292 12.58 47.67 -1.27
N GLY A 293 12.89 46.93 -0.20
CA GLY A 293 11.97 46.67 0.91
C GLY A 293 10.81 45.73 0.56
N ARG A 294 10.97 44.92 -0.50
CA ARG A 294 9.96 43.98 -1.01
C ARG A 294 10.62 42.67 -1.42
N CYS A 295 9.95 41.54 -1.22
CA CYS A 295 10.29 40.26 -1.87
C CYS A 295 9.02 39.62 -2.43
N THR A 296 8.93 39.48 -3.75
CA THR A 296 7.81 38.81 -4.42
C THR A 296 8.10 37.31 -4.55
N ILE A 297 7.23 36.47 -4.03
CA ILE A 297 7.28 35.01 -4.20
C ILE A 297 6.30 34.63 -5.30
N THR A 298 6.74 33.79 -6.23
CA THR A 298 5.90 33.16 -7.26
C THR A 298 5.83 31.66 -6.99
N PHE A 299 4.63 31.19 -6.64
CA PHE A 299 4.36 29.77 -6.37
C PHE A 299 4.38 28.95 -7.67
N VAL A 300 4.89 27.72 -7.58
CA VAL A 300 4.91 26.78 -8.71
C VAL A 300 3.50 26.23 -8.97
N SER A 301 2.79 25.90 -7.88
CA SER A 301 1.41 25.41 -7.92
C SER A 301 0.45 26.52 -7.53
N PRO A 302 -0.40 27.02 -8.45
CA PRO A 302 -1.41 28.02 -8.11
C PRO A 302 -2.39 27.49 -7.05
N TRP A 303 -2.69 28.32 -6.07
CA TRP A 303 -3.72 28.05 -5.08
C TRP A 303 -5.12 28.24 -5.68
N PRO A 304 -6.15 27.51 -5.22
CA PRO A 304 -7.52 27.74 -5.66
C PRO A 304 -8.02 29.16 -5.38
N ASN A 305 -7.63 29.71 -4.22
CA ASN A 305 -7.88 31.08 -3.78
C ASN A 305 -6.56 31.72 -3.34
N PRO A 306 -6.41 33.07 -3.37
CA PRO A 306 -5.23 33.74 -2.84
C PRO A 306 -4.94 33.32 -1.39
N PRO A 307 -3.72 32.83 -1.09
CA PRO A 307 -3.42 32.28 0.23
C PRO A 307 -3.29 33.38 1.29
N VAL A 308 -3.45 33.00 2.56
CA VAL A 308 -3.06 33.84 3.70
C VAL A 308 -1.68 33.40 4.15
N CYS A 309 -0.75 34.34 4.25
CA CYS A 309 0.61 34.06 4.69
C CYS A 309 0.97 34.85 5.94
N SER A 310 1.89 34.31 6.73
CA SER A 310 2.65 35.00 7.77
C SER A 310 4.11 35.06 7.32
N ALA A 311 4.80 36.15 7.66
CA ALA A 311 6.23 36.29 7.40
C ALA A 311 6.95 36.91 8.61
N PHE A 312 8.19 36.50 8.84
CA PHE A 312 9.03 37.00 9.93
C PHE A 312 10.46 37.17 9.43
N ASP A 313 11.06 38.32 9.74
CA ASP A 313 12.49 38.54 9.52
C ASP A 313 13.26 37.99 10.73
N GLU A 314 13.92 36.84 10.54
CA GLU A 314 14.69 36.16 11.59
C GLU A 314 16.01 36.88 11.91
N THR A 315 16.49 37.76 11.02
CA THR A 315 17.78 38.42 11.18
C THR A 315 17.63 39.71 11.97
N THR A 316 16.74 40.61 11.55
CA THR A 316 16.60 41.94 12.16
C THR A 316 15.36 42.08 13.05
N GLY A 317 14.37 41.19 12.91
CA GLY A 317 13.09 41.32 13.59
C GLY A 317 12.21 42.45 13.06
N ASN A 318 12.56 43.06 11.92
CA ASN A 318 11.73 44.07 11.28
C ASN A 318 10.38 43.49 10.87
N LEU A 319 9.32 44.30 10.98
CA LEU A 319 7.98 43.87 10.59
C LEU A 319 7.90 43.67 9.08
N VAL A 320 7.48 42.47 8.68
CA VAL A 320 7.22 42.09 7.29
C VAL A 320 5.74 41.84 7.10
N ARG A 321 5.13 42.55 6.15
CA ARG A 321 3.72 42.40 5.79
C ARG A 321 3.57 41.53 4.54
N PRO A 322 3.12 40.27 4.66
CA PRO A 322 2.73 39.47 3.52
C PRO A 322 1.40 39.97 2.92
N THR A 323 1.34 40.11 1.61
CA THR A 323 0.12 40.49 0.86
C THR A 323 0.00 39.61 -0.37
N ALA A 324 -1.05 38.79 -0.46
CA ALA A 324 -1.30 37.98 -1.66
C ALA A 324 -1.52 38.90 -2.87
N THR A 325 -0.82 38.64 -3.96
CA THR A 325 -0.94 39.42 -5.21
C THR A 325 -1.79 38.70 -6.24
N SER A 326 -1.83 37.37 -6.19
CA SER A 326 -2.66 36.50 -7.02
C SER A 326 -2.80 35.11 -6.38
N ASN A 327 -3.44 34.18 -7.09
CA ASN A 327 -3.44 32.76 -6.73
C ASN A 327 -2.06 32.10 -6.83
N SER A 328 -1.09 32.74 -7.49
CA SER A 328 0.25 32.21 -7.72
C SER A 328 1.35 33.08 -7.12
N GLY A 329 1.02 34.08 -6.30
CA GLY A 329 2.05 34.95 -5.75
C GLY A 329 1.67 35.71 -4.48
N VAL A 330 2.72 36.02 -3.71
CA VAL A 330 2.64 36.85 -2.50
C VAL A 330 3.78 37.86 -2.51
N SER A 331 3.52 39.07 -2.05
CA SER A 331 4.52 40.11 -1.83
C SER A 331 4.78 40.26 -0.34
N LEU A 332 6.03 40.11 0.09
CA LEU A 332 6.49 40.40 1.44
C LEU A 332 7.06 41.82 1.45
N ILE A 333 6.42 42.75 2.15
CA ILE A 333 6.82 44.17 2.15
C ILE A 333 7.21 44.59 3.57
N GLY A 334 8.37 45.22 3.73
CA GLY A 334 8.88 45.65 5.03
C GLY A 334 10.19 46.43 4.92
N MET A 335 10.78 46.74 6.06
CA MET A 335 12.15 47.25 6.09
C MET A 335 13.10 46.06 6.02
N LEU A 336 13.60 45.75 4.82
CA LEU A 336 14.51 44.64 4.57
C LEU A 336 15.91 45.16 4.29
N THR A 337 16.91 44.49 4.83
CA THR A 337 18.33 44.80 4.63
C THR A 337 19.02 43.65 3.88
N PRO A 338 20.09 43.93 3.12
CA PRO A 338 20.86 42.87 2.46
C PRO A 338 21.33 41.80 3.45
N GLY A 339 21.04 40.54 3.16
CA GLY A 339 21.39 39.40 4.01
C GLY A 339 20.31 38.98 5.01
N ASP A 340 19.18 39.70 5.10
CA ASP A 340 18.08 39.28 5.97
C ASP A 340 17.51 37.92 5.54
N ASN A 341 17.15 37.11 6.54
CA ASN A 341 16.47 35.85 6.35
C ASN A 341 15.00 36.00 6.71
N VAL A 342 14.15 36.02 5.69
CA VAL A 342 12.70 36.15 5.85
C VAL A 342 12.08 34.77 5.69
N VAL A 343 11.50 34.24 6.77
CA VAL A 343 10.68 33.02 6.69
C VAL A 343 9.25 33.39 6.38
N TYR A 344 8.60 32.53 5.60
CA TYR A 344 7.18 32.63 5.34
C TYR A 344 6.51 31.28 5.54
N GLN A 345 5.23 31.34 5.93
CA GLN A 345 4.32 30.20 5.95
C GLN A 345 2.99 30.67 5.36
N CYS A 346 2.46 29.90 4.42
CA CYS A 346 1.22 30.20 3.71
C CYS A 346 0.22 29.06 3.92
N VAL A 347 -1.05 29.42 4.06
CA VAL A 347 -2.18 28.51 4.12
C VAL A 347 -3.26 28.95 3.14
N GLY A 348 -3.81 27.98 2.41
CA GLY A 348 -4.99 28.17 1.56
C GLY A 348 -6.25 27.75 2.30
N TYR A 349 -7.40 28.29 1.87
CA TYR A 349 -8.72 27.85 2.31
C TYR A 349 -9.50 27.33 1.10
N GLN A 350 -10.29 26.28 1.35
CA GLN A 350 -11.21 25.67 0.37
C GLN A 350 -12.57 26.33 0.45
#